data_AF-A0A497Q061-F1
#
_entry.id   AF-A0A497Q061-F1
#
_cell.length_a   1.000
_cell.length_b   1.000
_cell.length_c   1.000
_cell.angle_alpha   90.00
_cell.angle_beta   90.00
_cell.angle_gamma   90.00
#
_symmetry.space_group_name_H-M   'P 1'
#
loop_
_entity.id
_entity.type
_entity.pdbx_description
1 polymer ?
#
loop_
_entity_poly.entity_id
_entity_poly.type
_entity_poly.pdbx_seq_one_letter_code
_entity_poly.pdbx_strand_id
1 'polypeptide(L)'
;MDVERIQHIMTSLMILSFLIFGALIGIIMITDVPLNNASASLPFAFLFIAIVSFVVSGQIDERPSLLRKYLWNWLIICIFGIIISALAFTFY
;
A
#
# COMPACT_ATOMS: atom_id res chain seq x y z
N MET A 1 0.60 14.42 19.18
CA MET A 1 1.16 14.00 17.88
C MET A 1 0.37 14.78 16.85
N ASP A 2 1.01 15.65 16.07
CA ASP A 2 0.29 16.53 15.12
C ASP A 2 -0.43 15.70 14.07
N VAL A 3 -1.77 15.79 14.08
CA VAL A 3 -2.65 15.10 13.13
C VAL A 3 -2.26 15.46 11.70
N GLU A 4 -2.02 16.74 11.43
CA GLU A 4 -1.57 17.24 10.13
C GLU A 4 -0.27 16.57 9.67
N ARG A 5 0.70 16.41 10.56
CA ARG A 5 1.97 15.76 10.22
C ARG A 5 1.74 14.30 9.83
N ILE A 6 0.93 13.56 10.58
CA ILE A 6 0.64 12.17 10.25
C ILE A 6 -0.12 12.07 8.93
N GLN A 7 -1.15 12.89 8.73
CA GLN A 7 -1.94 12.89 7.52
C GLN A 7 -1.09 13.20 6.29
N HIS A 8 -0.15 14.15 6.42
CA HIS A 8 0.82 14.46 5.38
C HIS A 8 1.76 13.28 5.09
N ILE A 9 2.23 12.58 6.13
CA ILE A 9 3.05 11.36 5.97
C ILE A 9 2.26 10.26 5.26
N MET A 10 1.01 10.01 5.65
CA MET A 10 0.16 8.98 5.03
C MET A 10 -0.15 9.28 3.56
N THR A 11 -0.41 10.56 3.26
CA THR A 11 -0.62 11.02 1.89
C THR A 11 0.66 10.89 1.06
N SER A 12 1.81 11.26 1.63
CA SER A 12 3.12 11.09 0.96
C SER A 12 3.44 9.62 0.71
N LEU A 13 3.14 8.74 1.67
CA LEU A 13 3.34 7.30 1.55
C LEU A 13 2.45 6.70 0.45
N MET A 14 1.19 7.13 0.37
CA MET A 14 0.28 6.74 -0.70
C MET A 14 0.85 7.12 -2.07
N ILE A 15 1.24 8.38 -2.26
CA ILE A 15 1.79 8.88 -3.53
C ILE A 15 3.07 8.12 -3.90
N LEU A 16 3.98 7.94 -2.95
CA LEU A 16 5.23 7.21 -3.17
C LEU A 16 4.95 5.77 -3.59
N SER A 17 4.03 5.09 -2.91
CA SER A 17 3.66 3.71 -3.23
C SER A 17 3.04 3.62 -4.62
N PHE A 18 2.19 4.58 -5.00
CA PHE A 18 1.60 4.64 -6.33
C PHE A 18 2.65 4.91 -7.42
N LEU A 19 3.63 5.77 -7.16
CA LEU A 19 4.77 6.01 -8.07
C LEU A 19 5.61 4.75 -8.27
N ILE A 20 5.92 4.02 -7.20
CA ILE A 20 6.67 2.76 -7.28
C ILE A 20 5.88 1.72 -8.10
N PHE A 21 4.57 1.59 -7.86
CA PHE A 21 3.71 0.73 -8.67
C PHE A 21 3.79 1.09 -10.15
N GLY A 22 3.59 2.36 -10.51
CA GLY A 22 3.64 2.83 -11.89
C GLY A 22 4.99 2.57 -12.56
N ALA A 23 6.09 2.83 -11.84
CA ALA A 23 7.44 2.56 -12.33
C ALA A 23 7.67 1.06 -12.58
N LEU A 24 7.26 0.19 -11.66
CA LEU A 24 7.41 -1.26 -11.80
C LEU A 24 6.58 -1.80 -12.97
N ILE A 25 5.33 -1.37 -13.11
CA ILE A 25 4.49 -1.74 -14.27
C ILE A 25 5.12 -1.25 -15.57
N GLY A 26 5.62 -0.01 -15.61
CA GLY A 26 6.32 0.54 -16.77
C GLY A 26 7.54 -0.30 -17.16
N ILE A 27 8.36 -0.72 -16.18
CA ILE A 27 9.50 -1.60 -16.42
C ILE A 27 9.04 -2.93 -17.01
N ILE A 28 8.02 -3.57 -16.42
CA ILE A 28 7.49 -4.86 -16.92
C ILE A 28 7.02 -4.72 -18.37
N MET A 29 6.33 -3.63 -18.71
CA MET A 29 5.85 -3.39 -20.08
C MET A 29 6.98 -3.09 -21.08
N ILE A 30 8.05 -2.41 -20.68
CA ILE A 30 9.18 -2.08 -21.57
C ILE A 30 10.10 -3.29 -21.79
N THR A 31 10.24 -4.15 -20.78
CA THR A 31 11.20 -5.27 -20.79
C THR A 31 10.59 -6.58 -21.25
N ASP A 32 9.30 -6.60 -21.61
CA ASP A 32 8.53 -7.80 -21.98
C ASP A 32 8.73 -8.97 -21.00
N VAL A 33 8.93 -8.64 -19.71
CA VAL A 33 9.08 -9.66 -18.67
C VAL A 33 7.76 -10.42 -18.57
N PRO A 34 7.79 -11.77 -18.62
CA PRO A 34 6.56 -12.56 -18.50
C PRO A 34 5.85 -12.22 -17.19
N LEU A 35 4.58 -11.83 -17.29
CA LEU A 35 3.70 -11.66 -16.14
C LEU A 35 3.46 -13.04 -15.51
N ASN A 36 4.26 -13.34 -14.50
CA ASN A 36 4.08 -14.48 -13.63
C ASN A 36 3.85 -13.96 -12.21
N ASN A 37 3.56 -14.89 -11.30
CA ASN A 37 3.30 -14.54 -9.92
C ASN A 37 4.46 -13.71 -9.34
N ALA A 38 5.71 -14.07 -9.62
CA ALA A 38 6.89 -13.37 -9.08
C ALA A 38 7.01 -11.92 -9.59
N SER A 39 6.89 -11.68 -10.90
CA SER A 39 7.01 -10.35 -11.50
C SER A 39 5.82 -9.43 -11.20
N ALA A 40 4.62 -10.00 -11.06
CA ALA A 40 3.42 -9.23 -10.74
C ALA A 40 3.29 -8.88 -9.25
N SER A 41 3.80 -9.73 -8.34
CA SER A 41 3.61 -9.61 -6.89
C SER A 41 3.97 -8.23 -6.33
N LEU A 42 5.15 -7.74 -6.69
CA LEU A 42 5.72 -6.51 -6.13
C LEU A 42 4.94 -5.26 -6.55
N PRO A 43 4.64 -5.02 -7.85
CA PRO A 43 3.77 -3.91 -8.24
C PRO A 43 2.42 -3.95 -7.50
N PHE A 44 1.74 -5.10 -7.46
CA PHE A 44 0.43 -5.22 -6.81
C PHE A 44 0.50 -4.98 -5.30
N ALA A 45 1.61 -5.33 -4.63
CA ALA A 45 1.82 -5.00 -3.23
C ALA A 45 1.88 -3.48 -2.99
N PHE A 46 2.58 -2.73 -3.85
CA PHE A 46 2.64 -1.28 -3.75
C PHE A 46 1.30 -0.61 -4.08
N LEU A 47 0.55 -1.17 -5.04
CA LEU A 47 -0.82 -0.72 -5.32
C LEU A 47 -1.73 -0.93 -4.09
N PHE A 48 -1.64 -2.09 -3.44
CA PHE A 48 -2.38 -2.38 -2.22
C PHE A 48 -2.05 -1.39 -1.10
N ILE A 49 -0.76 -1.14 -0.84
CA ILE A 49 -0.33 -0.17 0.17
C ILE A 49 -0.89 1.23 -0.15
N ALA A 50 -0.83 1.66 -1.42
CA ALA A 50 -1.37 2.94 -1.85
C ALA A 50 -2.88 3.06 -1.56
N ILE A 51 -3.67 2.04 -1.92
CA ILE A 51 -5.12 2.02 -1.69
C ILE A 51 -5.45 2.07 -0.19
N VAL A 52 -4.78 1.24 0.62
CA VAL A 52 -5.03 1.19 2.07
C VAL A 52 -4.63 2.51 2.73
N SER A 53 -3.52 3.13 2.32
CA SER A 53 -3.11 4.46 2.78
C SER A 53 -4.11 5.55 2.37
N PHE A 54 -4.69 5.48 1.17
CA PHE A 54 -5.75 6.41 0.74
C PHE A 54 -6.99 6.32 1.64
N VAL A 55 -7.50 5.11 1.87
CA VAL A 55 -8.67 4.86 2.71
C VAL A 55 -8.45 5.38 4.13
N VAL A 56 -7.30 5.06 4.71
CA VAL A 56 -6.96 5.48 6.08
C VAL A 56 -6.77 6.99 6.17
N SER A 57 -6.17 7.62 5.17
CA SER A 57 -6.04 9.09 5.13
C SER A 57 -7.41 9.77 5.08
N GLY A 58 -8.36 9.23 4.30
CA GLY A 58 -9.75 9.73 4.29
C GLY A 58 -10.45 9.56 5.65
N GLN A 59 -10.25 8.42 6.32
CA GLN A 59 -10.81 8.21 7.68
C GLN A 59 -10.23 9.18 8.72
N ILE A 60 -8.95 9.52 8.60
CA ILE A 60 -8.28 10.50 9.47
C ILE A 60 -8.85 11.90 9.23
N ASP A 61 -9.10 12.28 7.98
CA ASP A 61 -9.67 13.57 7.60
C ASP A 61 -11.10 13.75 8.18
N GLU A 62 -11.93 12.71 8.09
CA GLU A 62 -13.29 12.73 8.65
C GLU A 62 -13.31 12.73 10.18
N ARG A 63 -12.41 11.96 10.83
CA ARG A 63 -12.42 11.73 12.28
C ARG A 63 -11.00 11.76 12.88
N PRO A 64 -10.39 12.95 13.02
CA PRO A 64 -9.01 13.08 13.46
C PRO A 64 -8.77 12.60 14.90
N SER A 65 -9.80 12.55 15.75
CA SER A 65 -9.70 12.06 17.13
C SER A 65 -9.35 10.57 17.23
N LEU A 66 -9.57 9.79 16.17
CA LEU A 66 -9.31 8.35 16.11
C LEU A 66 -8.00 7.99 15.39
N LEU A 67 -7.14 8.98 15.11
CA LEU A 67 -5.86 8.85 14.40
C LEU A 67 -5.05 7.61 14.78
N ARG A 68 -4.82 7.41 16.09
CA ARG A 68 -4.01 6.28 16.59
C ARG A 68 -4.64 4.93 16.25
N LYS A 69 -5.96 4.82 16.31
CA LYS A 69 -6.70 3.61 15.95
C LYS A 69 -6.59 3.34 14.45
N TYR A 70 -6.73 4.37 13.62
CA TYR A 70 -6.62 4.24 12.17
C TYR A 70 -5.21 3.85 11.71
N LEU A 71 -4.16 4.42 12.32
CA LEU A 71 -2.78 3.99 12.04
C LEU A 71 -2.51 2.55 12.45
N TRP A 72 -3.03 2.11 13.59
CA TRP A 72 -2.92 0.70 14.00
C TRP A 72 -3.66 -0.22 13.05
N ASN A 73 -4.88 0.15 12.66
CA ASN A 73 -5.66 -0.61 11.68
C ASN A 73 -4.94 -0.67 10.33
N TRP A 74 -4.37 0.45 9.87
CA TRP A 74 -3.56 0.52 8.66
C TRP A 74 -2.41 -0.49 8.70
N LEU A 75 -1.63 -0.47 9.78
CA LEU A 75 -0.50 -1.37 9.96
C LEU A 75 -0.94 -2.84 9.98
N ILE A 76 -2.03 -3.14 10.69
CA ILE A 76 -2.60 -4.50 10.75
C ILE A 76 -3.04 -4.95 9.35
N ILE A 77 -3.77 -4.11 8.61
CA ILE A 77 -4.24 -4.44 7.26
C ILE A 77 -3.05 -4.67 6.31
N CYS A 78 -2.01 -3.84 6.38
CA CYS A 78 -0.80 -4.03 5.60
C CYS A 78 -0.10 -5.36 5.93
N ILE A 79 0.09 -5.67 7.22
CA ILE A 79 0.73 -6.92 7.66
C ILE A 79 -0.10 -8.14 7.22
N PHE A 80 -1.41 -8.14 7.46
CA PHE A 80 -2.28 -9.24 7.05
C PHE A 80 -2.32 -9.40 5.54
N GLY A 81 -2.39 -8.30 4.78
CA GLY A 81 -2.35 -8.35 3.31
C GLY A 81 -1.05 -8.97 2.79
N ILE A 82 0.09 -8.63 3.39
CA ILE A 82 1.39 -9.21 3.05
C ILE A 82 1.44 -10.70 3.42
N ILE A 83 0.99 -11.08 4.62
CA ILE A 83 1.00 -12.48 5.08
C ILE A 83 0.08 -13.35 4.21
N ILE A 84 -1.14 -12.90 3.92
CA ILE A 84 -2.09 -13.62 3.07
C ILE A 84 -1.51 -13.79 1.66
N SER A 85 -0.90 -12.74 1.12
CA SER A 85 -0.23 -12.81 -0.17
C SER A 85 0.92 -13.82 -0.13
N ALA A 86 1.81 -13.76 0.87
CA ALA A 86 2.91 -14.70 1.01
C ALA A 86 2.44 -16.16 1.15
N LEU A 87 1.36 -16.41 1.89
CA LEU A 87 0.75 -17.73 2.01
C LEU A 87 0.17 -18.19 0.66
N ALA A 88 -0.59 -17.34 -0.03
CA ALA A 88 -1.15 -17.67 -1.33
C ALA A 88 -0.06 -18.01 -2.35
N PHE A 89 1.08 -17.32 -2.31
CA PHE A 89 2.26 -17.60 -3.13
C PHE A 89 3.02 -18.87 -2.73
N THR A 90 3.01 -19.23 -1.45
CA THR A 90 3.71 -20.44 -0.98
C THR A 90 2.91 -21.71 -1.32
N PHE A 91 1.57 -21.60 -1.37
CA PHE A 91 0.66 -22.72 -1.58
C PHE A 91 0.14 -22.86 -3.03
N TYR A 92 0.56 -22.00 -3.96
CA TYR A 92 0.20 -22.03 -5.39
C TYR A 92 1.45 -22.05 -6.27
#